data_AF-A0A1L7WBM7-F1
#
_entry.id   AF-A0A1L7WBM7-F1
#
_cell.length_a   1.000
_cell.length_b   1.000
_cell.length_c   1.000
_cell.angle_alpha   90.00
_cell.angle_beta   90.00
_cell.angle_gamma   90.00
#
_symmetry.space_group_name_H-M   'P 1'
#
loop_
_entity.id
_entity.type
_entity.pdbx_description
1 polymer ?
#
loop_
_entity_poly.entity_id
_entity_poly.type
_entity_poly.pdbx_seq_one_letter_code
_entity_poly.pdbx_strand_id
1 'polypeptide(L)'
;MPLALVREEHIQDVSATHPNEVDVTPRDALETEAKKIDPPTASPEPLNPRVGKRCQDWTLEYIQWLISRGYLTSEALAVLDAAKALETRA
;
A
#
# COMPACT_ATOMS: atom_id res chain seq x y z
N MET A 1 1.60 -19.22 8.24
CA MET A 1 1.42 -18.30 9.38
C MET A 1 0.38 -17.28 8.97
N PRO A 2 -0.83 -17.26 9.55
CA PRO A 2 -1.76 -16.14 9.33
C PRO A 2 -1.14 -14.85 9.89
N LEU A 3 -1.26 -13.75 9.15
CA LEU A 3 -0.68 -12.46 9.55
C LEU A 3 -1.43 -11.84 10.76
N ALA A 4 -2.74 -12.08 10.87
CA ALA A 4 -3.59 -11.71 12.01
C ALA A 4 -4.95 -12.45 11.95
N LEU A 5 -5.73 -12.39 13.04
CA LEU A 5 -7.13 -12.83 13.10
C LEU A 5 -8.02 -11.59 13.31
N VAL A 6 -9.05 -11.43 12.49
CA VAL A 6 -10.04 -10.33 12.56
C VAL A 6 -11.36 -10.90 13.06
N ARG A 7 -12.05 -10.18 13.96
CA ARG A 7 -13.37 -10.59 14.46
C ARG A 7 -14.44 -10.34 13.40
N GLU A 8 -15.41 -11.25 13.30
CA GLU A 8 -16.41 -11.27 12.23
C GLU A 8 -17.30 -10.02 12.22
N GLU A 9 -17.54 -9.39 13.38
CA GLU A 9 -18.28 -8.12 13.47
C GLU A 9 -17.59 -6.95 12.75
N HIS A 10 -16.32 -7.09 12.40
CA HIS A 10 -15.54 -6.10 11.64
C HIS A 10 -15.32 -6.48 10.18
N ILE A 11 -15.89 -7.61 9.72
CA ILE A 11 -15.84 -8.06 8.33
C ILE A 11 -17.12 -7.59 7.64
N GLN A 12 -17.02 -6.60 6.75
CA GLN A 12 -18.08 -6.30 5.80
C GLN A 12 -17.88 -7.14 4.54
N ASP A 13 -18.71 -8.17 4.37
CA ASP A 13 -18.78 -8.87 3.09
C ASP A 13 -19.40 -7.95 2.03
N VAL A 14 -18.62 -7.64 1.00
CA VAL A 14 -19.14 -6.98 -0.20
C VAL A 14 -20.15 -7.93 -0.81
N SER A 15 -21.43 -7.54 -0.82
CA SER A 15 -22.53 -8.44 -1.19
C SER A 15 -22.25 -9.16 -2.51
N ALA A 16 -22.61 -10.45 -2.58
CA ALA A 16 -22.42 -11.33 -3.75
C ALA A 16 -23.07 -10.82 -5.06
N THR A 17 -23.75 -9.67 -5.02
CA THR A 17 -24.41 -9.01 -6.15
C THR A 17 -23.42 -8.22 -7.03
N HIS A 18 -22.24 -7.85 -6.51
CA HIS A 18 -21.21 -7.13 -7.29
C HIS A 18 -19.81 -7.74 -7.11
N PRO A 19 -19.56 -8.93 -7.69
CA PRO A 19 -18.27 -9.64 -7.53
C PRO A 19 -17.05 -8.90 -8.12
N ASN A 20 -17.27 -7.82 -8.88
CA ASN A 20 -16.24 -7.00 -9.51
C ASN A 20 -16.34 -5.52 -9.11
N GLU A 21 -16.96 -5.19 -7.96
CA GLU A 21 -17.00 -3.80 -7.51
C GLU A 21 -15.60 -3.36 -7.09
N VAL A 22 -15.03 -2.45 -7.88
CA VAL A 22 -13.73 -1.84 -7.59
C VAL A 22 -14.00 -0.55 -6.83
N ASP A 23 -13.85 -0.63 -5.51
CA ASP A 23 -14.00 0.53 -4.64
C ASP A 23 -12.78 1.45 -4.74
N VAL A 24 -12.98 2.55 -5.46
CA VAL A 24 -11.96 3.58 -5.70
C VAL A 24 -12.45 4.96 -5.26
N THR A 25 -13.47 5.05 -4.42
CA THR A 25 -13.96 6.35 -3.95
C THR A 25 -13.37 6.62 -2.57
N PRO A 26 -12.47 7.62 -2.41
CA PRO A 26 -11.98 7.97 -1.09
C PRO A 26 -13.12 8.47 -0.22
N ARG A 27 -13.24 7.93 1.00
CA ARG A 27 -14.27 8.28 1.97
C ARG A 27 -13.78 9.23 3.05
N ASP A 28 -12.49 9.22 3.33
CA ASP A 28 -11.87 10.04 4.37
C ASP A 28 -10.65 10.83 3.87
N ALA A 29 -10.07 11.62 4.77
CA ALA A 29 -8.92 12.48 4.47
C ALA A 29 -7.64 11.67 4.19
N LEU A 30 -7.48 10.51 4.84
CA LEU A 30 -6.35 9.62 4.63
C LEU A 30 -6.41 9.01 3.22
N GLU A 31 -7.54 8.43 2.84
CA GLU A 31 -7.78 7.84 1.53
C GLU A 31 -7.67 8.88 0.42
N THR A 32 -8.15 10.10 0.66
CA THR A 32 -8.04 11.22 -0.29
C THR A 32 -6.59 11.60 -0.56
N GLU A 33 -5.76 11.65 0.48
CA GLU A 33 -4.35 12.01 0.35
C GLU A 33 -3.50 10.85 -0.16
N ALA A 34 -3.83 9.62 0.23
CA ALA A 34 -3.23 8.40 -0.28
C ALA A 34 -3.40 8.26 -1.80
N LYS A 35 -4.60 8.56 -2.31
CA LYS A 35 -4.93 8.50 -3.74
C LYS A 35 -4.18 9.50 -4.62
N LYS A 36 -3.44 10.45 -4.04
CA LYS A 36 -2.64 11.41 -4.82
C LYS A 36 -1.31 10.82 -5.28
N ILE A 37 -0.89 9.69 -4.73
CA ILE A 37 0.33 9.00 -5.11
C ILE A 37 -0.07 7.72 -5.87
N ASP A 38 -0.07 7.82 -7.20
CA ASP A 38 -0.45 6.69 -8.05
C ASP A 38 0.52 5.50 -7.89
N PRO A 39 0.00 4.26 -7.74
CA PRO A 39 0.83 3.07 -7.76
C PRO A 39 1.49 2.88 -9.13
N PRO A 40 2.70 2.29 -9.19
CA PRO A 40 3.29 1.94 -10.46
C PRO A 40 2.43 0.90 -11.16
N THR A 41 2.22 1.09 -12.46
CA THR A 41 1.60 0.07 -13.31
C THR A 41 2.46 -1.19 -13.34
N ALA A 42 1.84 -2.34 -13.58
CA ALA A 42 2.57 -3.58 -13.83
C ALA A 42 3.64 -3.36 -14.92
N SER A 43 4.92 -3.50 -14.54
CA SER A 43 6.01 -3.27 -15.46
C SER A 43 6.06 -4.42 -16.48
N PRO A 44 6.04 -4.13 -17.79
CA PRO A 44 6.28 -5.14 -18.82
C PRO A 44 7.69 -5.73 -18.74
N GLU A 45 8.64 -4.98 -18.13
CA GLU A 45 10.02 -5.42 -17.88
C GLU A 45 10.37 -5.23 -16.40
N PRO A 46 10.00 -6.18 -15.52
CA PRO A 46 10.13 -6.02 -14.06
C PRO A 46 11.57 -5.81 -13.57
N LEU A 47 12.55 -6.33 -14.31
CA LEU A 47 13.97 -6.25 -13.97
C LEU A 47 14.68 -5.05 -14.63
N ASN A 48 13.98 -4.30 -15.50
CA ASN A 48 14.57 -3.14 -16.15
C ASN A 48 14.19 -1.85 -15.39
N PRO A 49 15.12 -1.26 -14.62
CA PRO A 49 14.83 -0.05 -13.83
C PRO A 49 14.57 1.19 -14.70
N ARG A 50 14.76 1.12 -16.02
CA ARG A 50 14.52 2.23 -16.94
C ARG A 50 13.09 2.27 -17.49
N VAL A 51 12.30 1.22 -17.29
CA VAL A 51 10.98 1.05 -17.93
C VAL A 51 9.83 1.46 -17.02
N GLY A 52 10.07 1.62 -15.72
CA GLY A 52 9.07 2.13 -14.79
C GLY A 52 9.61 2.35 -13.38
N LYS A 53 8.84 3.09 -12.58
CA LYS A 53 9.10 3.24 -11.14
C LYS A 53 8.92 1.87 -10.48
N ARG A 54 9.91 1.45 -9.68
CA ARG A 54 9.84 0.17 -8.96
C ARG A 54 8.86 0.26 -7.81
N CYS A 55 8.19 -0.85 -7.49
CA CYS A 55 7.25 -0.90 -6.37
C CYS A 55 7.89 -0.49 -5.05
N GLN A 56 9.15 -0.86 -4.80
CA GLN A 56 9.84 -0.48 -3.56
C GLN A 56 10.08 1.03 -3.45
N ASP A 57 10.46 1.67 -4.55
CA ASP A 57 10.68 3.12 -4.59
C ASP A 57 9.35 3.87 -4.42
N TRP A 58 8.29 3.37 -5.06
CA TRP A 58 6.93 3.88 -4.86
C TRP A 58 6.46 3.78 -3.41
N THR A 59 6.62 2.61 -2.76
CA THR A 59 6.18 2.42 -1.38
C THR A 59 6.87 3.41 -0.44
N LEU A 60 8.16 3.70 -0.66
CA LEU A 60 8.90 4.69 0.13
C LEU A 60 8.31 6.10 -0.05
N GLU A 61 8.07 6.52 -1.29
CA GLU A 61 7.47 7.82 -1.61
C GLU A 61 6.06 7.96 -1.03
N TYR A 62 5.24 6.92 -1.15
CA TYR A 62 3.89 6.85 -0.60
C TYR A 62 3.88 7.07 0.92
N ILE A 63 4.76 6.35 1.65
CA ILE A 63 4.87 6.50 3.11
C ILE A 63 5.38 7.89 3.48
N GLN A 64 6.40 8.40 2.79
CA GLN A 64 6.94 9.73 3.04
C GLN A 64 5.90 10.83 2.81
N TRP A 65 5.07 10.70 1.77
CA TRP A 65 3.96 11.62 1.51
C TRP A 65 2.99 11.68 2.68
N LEU A 66 2.53 10.52 3.16
CA LEU A 66 1.59 10.45 4.28
C LEU A 66 2.18 10.96 5.61
N ILE A 67 3.48 10.74 5.85
CA ILE A 67 4.20 11.33 6.98
C ILE A 67 4.23 12.86 6.87
N SER A 68 4.56 13.40 5.69
CA SER A 68 4.64 14.85 5.48
C SER A 68 3.31 15.58 5.70
N ARG A 69 2.20 14.85 5.58
CA ARG A 69 0.84 15.32 5.81
C ARG A 69 0.31 15.04 7.22
N GLY A 70 1.09 14.36 8.06
CA GLY A 70 0.75 14.05 9.44
C GLY A 70 -0.21 12.88 9.62
N TYR A 71 -0.46 12.07 8.59
CA TYR A 71 -1.32 10.88 8.70
C TYR A 71 -0.58 9.65 9.21
N LEU A 72 0.73 9.59 8.97
CA LEU A 72 1.62 8.58 9.52
C LEU A 72 2.70 9.27 10.36
N THR A 73 3.23 8.54 11.34
CA THR A 73 4.39 8.96 12.09
C THR A 73 5.66 8.41 11.46
N SER A 74 6.82 8.98 11.79
CA SER A 74 8.12 8.60 11.22
C SER A 74 8.49 7.13 11.44
N GLU A 75 7.92 6.49 12.47
CA GLU A 75 8.11 5.08 12.80
C GLU A 75 7.61 4.14 11.69
N ALA A 76 6.71 4.60 10.82
CA ALA A 76 6.27 3.83 9.64
C ALA A 76 7.44 3.46 8.70
N LEU A 77 8.49 4.29 8.64
CA LEU A 77 9.70 3.99 7.87
C LEU A 77 10.48 2.81 8.48
N ALA A 78 10.49 2.68 9.81
CA ALA A 78 11.16 1.56 10.48
C ALA A 78 10.50 0.21 10.16
N VAL A 79 9.18 0.19 9.98
CA VAL A 79 8.45 -1.00 9.52
C VAL A 79 8.86 -1.37 8.09
N LEU A 80 8.98 -0.38 7.20
CA LEU A 80 9.44 -0.62 5.84
C LEU A 80 10.88 -1.14 5.79
N ASP A 81 11.78 -0.59 6.62
CA ASP A 81 13.17 -1.04 6.69
C ASP A 81 13.29 -2.46 7.25
N ALA A 82 12.48 -2.80 8.25
CA ALA A 82 12.41 -4.17 8.77
C ALA A 82 11.94 -5.17 7.69
N ALA A 83 10.96 -4.78 6.85
CA ALA A 83 10.51 -5.61 5.74
C ALA A 83 11.62 -5.85 4.70
N LYS A 84 12.35 -4.80 4.30
CA LYS A 84 13.51 -4.93 3.39
C LYS A 84 14.61 -5.83 3.96
N ALA A 85 14.86 -5.76 5.27
CA ALA A 85 15.85 -6.60 5.92
C ALA A 85 15.49 -8.09 5.88
N LEU A 86 14.20 -8.44 5.88
CA LEU A 86 13.73 -9.82 5.72
C LEU A 86 13.96 -10.34 4.31
N GLU A 87 13.74 -9.52 3.28
CA GLU A 87 14.00 -9.89 1.88
C GLU A 87 15.48 -10.22 1.62
N THR A 88 16.39 -9.55 2.33
CA THR A 88 17.84 -9.74 2.14
C THR A 88 18.38 -11.00 2.85
N ARG A 89 17.57 -11.62 3.72
CA ARG A 89 17.94 -12.82 4.51
C ARG A 89 17.37 -14.12 3.93
N ALA A 90 16.57 -14.05 2.87
CA ALA A 90 16.01 -15.19 2.15
C ALA A 90 16.89 -15.56 0.94
#